data_AF-A0A516HDP5-F1
#
_entry.id   AF-A0A516HDP5-F1
#
_cell.length_a   1.000
_cell.length_b   1.000
_cell.length_c   1.000
_cell.angle_alpha   90.00
_cell.angle_beta   90.00
_cell.angle_gamma   90.00
#
_symmetry.space_group_name_H-M   'P 1'
#
loop_
_entity.id
_entity.type
_entity.pdbx_description
1 polymer ?
#
loop_
_entity_poly.entity_id
_entity_poly.type
_entity_poly.pdbx_seq_one_letter_code
_entity_poly.pdbx_strand_id
1 'polypeptide(L)'
;MKKLFFTTLLLLGLPLSANAATSLTEDKIANVAQQFVEFHKTEAVELLQKILAPQLNVKVTQGSNGYGFVLNYNREEYIDYLRKGHKSKFRIGTDVSYVSSEFLGNREAKFIVRYRSKELDKYVWVEGIVAMVGNDIKITHIEEYT
;
A
#
# COMPACT_ATOMS: atom_id res chain seq x y z
N MET A 1 50.00 36.87 42.25
CA MET A 1 48.82 35.99 42.27
C MET A 1 48.53 35.53 40.84
N LYS A 2 48.70 34.23 40.57
CA LYS A 2 48.41 33.60 39.27
C LYS A 2 46.90 33.52 39.09
N LYS A 3 46.34 34.08 38.02
CA LYS A 3 44.95 33.84 37.63
C LYS A 3 44.93 33.06 36.32
N LEU A 4 44.79 31.75 36.48
CA LEU A 4 44.39 30.81 35.44
C LEU A 4 42.97 31.18 35.00
N PHE A 5 42.77 31.48 33.72
CA PHE A 5 41.45 31.51 33.13
C PHE A 5 41.19 30.16 32.47
N PHE A 6 40.13 29.52 32.96
CA PHE A 6 39.62 28.22 32.53
C PHE A 6 39.20 28.26 31.05
N THR A 7 39.80 27.38 30.27
CA THR A 7 39.34 26.93 28.95
C THR A 7 37.90 26.45 29.03
N THR A 8 36.98 27.17 28.38
CA THR A 8 35.60 26.70 28.17
C THR A 8 35.62 25.69 27.03
N LEU A 9 35.54 24.40 27.38
CA LEU A 9 35.32 23.30 26.45
C LEU A 9 33.86 23.38 25.97
N LEU A 10 33.62 24.00 24.82
CA LEU A 10 32.35 23.92 24.10
C LEU A 10 32.23 22.51 23.51
N LEU A 11 31.77 21.57 24.35
CA LEU A 11 31.14 20.34 23.91
C LEU A 11 29.86 20.73 23.16
N LEU A 12 30.00 21.02 21.87
CA LEU A 12 28.90 21.03 20.92
C LEU A 12 28.32 19.62 20.91
N GLY A 13 27.30 19.41 21.74
CA GLY A 13 26.40 18.29 21.62
C GLY A 13 25.78 18.35 20.23
N LEU A 14 26.27 17.52 19.32
CA LEU A 14 25.57 17.25 18.08
C LEU A 14 24.17 16.79 18.45
N PRO A 15 23.09 17.39 17.92
CA PRO A 15 21.78 16.80 18.03
C PRO A 15 21.86 15.48 17.27
N LEU A 16 21.99 14.37 18.02
CA LEU A 16 21.62 13.06 17.52
C LEU A 16 20.14 13.16 17.20
N SER A 17 19.83 13.50 15.95
CA SER A 17 18.53 13.25 15.37
C SER A 17 18.31 11.74 15.45
N ALA A 18 17.68 11.29 16.53
CA ALA A 18 17.11 9.97 16.60
C ALA A 18 16.09 9.91 15.46
N ASN A 19 16.51 9.39 14.30
CA ASN A 19 15.59 9.02 13.25
C ASN A 19 14.61 8.05 13.90
N ALA A 20 13.39 8.52 14.19
CA ALA A 20 12.31 7.65 14.59
C ALA A 20 12.23 6.57 13.51
N ALA A 21 12.65 5.36 13.84
CA ALA A 21 12.60 4.25 12.93
C ALA A 21 11.13 4.09 12.54
N THR A 22 10.79 4.53 11.33
CA THR A 22 9.44 4.43 10.79
C THR A 22 9.19 2.94 10.57
N SER A 23 8.69 2.28 11.60
CA SER A 23 8.38 0.86 11.57
C SER A 23 7.04 0.61 10.88
N LEU A 24 6.94 -0.56 10.26
CA LEU A 24 5.69 -1.11 9.77
C LEU A 24 4.87 -1.58 10.97
N THR A 25 3.62 -1.13 11.08
CA THR A 25 2.70 -1.50 12.16
C THR A 25 1.35 -1.91 11.59
N GLU A 26 0.57 -2.70 12.32
CA GLU A 26 -0.77 -3.14 11.90
C GLU A 26 -1.67 -1.97 11.54
N ASP A 27 -1.70 -0.92 12.37
CA ASP A 27 -2.50 0.28 12.11
C ASP A 27 -2.15 0.94 10.77
N LYS A 28 -0.86 0.98 10.41
CA LYS A 28 -0.43 1.59 9.15
C LYS A 28 -0.75 0.70 7.96
N ILE A 29 -0.65 -0.63 8.12
CA ILE A 29 -1.07 -1.61 7.10
C ILE A 29 -2.59 -1.48 6.87
N ALA A 30 -3.37 -1.45 7.95
CA ALA A 30 -4.81 -1.28 7.91
C ALA A 30 -5.20 0.06 7.27
N ASN A 31 -4.47 1.14 7.56
CA ASN A 31 -4.70 2.44 6.91
C ASN A 31 -4.49 2.38 5.39
N VAL A 32 -3.42 1.74 4.93
CA VAL A 32 -3.15 1.53 3.50
C VAL A 32 -4.26 0.70 2.85
N ALA A 33 -4.63 -0.42 3.46
CA ALA A 33 -5.73 -1.26 2.97
C ALA A 33 -7.07 -0.50 2.95
N GLN A 34 -7.34 0.33 3.96
CA GLN A 34 -8.54 1.14 4.02
C GLN A 34 -8.58 2.18 2.90
N GLN A 35 -7.46 2.86 2.59
CA GLN A 35 -7.40 3.77 1.44
C GLN A 35 -7.69 3.06 0.11
N PHE A 36 -7.21 1.82 -0.04
CA PHE A 36 -7.51 0.98 -1.19
C PHE A 36 -9.02 0.63 -1.27
N VAL A 37 -9.63 0.29 -0.14
CA VAL A 37 -11.08 0.04 -0.02
C VAL A 37 -11.88 1.31 -0.31
N GLU A 38 -11.48 2.45 0.23
CA GLU A 38 -12.16 3.73 0.01
C GLU A 38 -12.07 4.18 -1.46
N PHE A 39 -10.98 3.90 -2.16
CA PHE A 39 -10.92 4.09 -3.62
C PHE A 39 -12.03 3.29 -4.31
N HIS A 40 -12.26 2.02 -3.94
CA HIS A 40 -13.31 1.21 -4.55
C HIS A 40 -14.73 1.72 -4.27
N LYS A 41 -14.92 2.47 -3.19
CA LYS A 41 -16.21 3.09 -2.83
C LYS A 41 -16.42 4.47 -3.47
N THR A 42 -15.37 5.28 -3.54
CA THR A 42 -15.44 6.70 -3.89
C THR A 42 -14.93 7.02 -5.28
N GLU A 43 -14.15 6.10 -5.87
CA GLU A 43 -13.44 6.26 -7.15
C GLU A 43 -12.41 7.41 -7.15
N ALA A 44 -12.04 7.92 -5.97
CA ALA A 44 -11.06 8.98 -5.77
C ALA A 44 -9.63 8.46 -6.00
N VAL A 45 -9.08 8.71 -7.19
CA VAL A 45 -7.79 8.16 -7.67
C VAL A 45 -6.61 8.60 -6.79
N GLU A 46 -6.72 9.73 -6.12
CA GLU A 46 -5.70 10.30 -5.24
C GLU A 46 -5.42 9.37 -4.06
N LEU A 47 -6.42 8.57 -3.64
CA LEU A 47 -6.26 7.54 -2.60
C LEU A 47 -5.28 6.45 -3.05
N LEU A 48 -5.40 5.96 -4.28
CA LEU A 48 -4.45 5.00 -4.84
C LEU A 48 -3.06 5.62 -5.03
N GLN A 49 -2.99 6.85 -5.53
CA GLN A 49 -1.71 7.52 -5.80
C GLN A 49 -0.87 7.72 -4.51
N LYS A 50 -1.52 7.89 -3.36
CA LYS A 50 -0.84 8.01 -2.06
C LYS A 50 -0.22 6.70 -1.58
N ILE A 51 -0.87 5.57 -1.86
CA ILE A 51 -0.49 4.27 -1.29
C ILE A 51 0.29 3.38 -2.26
N LEU A 52 0.18 3.56 -3.57
CA LEU A 52 0.93 2.76 -4.55
C LEU A 52 2.38 3.25 -4.67
N ALA A 53 3.34 2.33 -4.63
CA ALA A 53 4.75 2.66 -4.87
C ALA A 53 4.97 3.04 -6.34
N PRO A 54 5.92 3.94 -6.66
CA PRO A 54 6.26 4.26 -8.06
C PRO A 54 6.63 3.02 -8.90
N GLN A 55 7.36 2.08 -8.30
CA GLN A 55 7.81 0.82 -8.89
C GLN A 55 6.86 -0.36 -8.64
N LEU A 56 5.55 -0.10 -8.50
CA LEU A 56 4.54 -1.14 -8.29
C LEU A 56 4.60 -2.20 -9.40
N ASN A 57 4.59 -3.46 -8.99
CA ASN A 57 4.38 -4.60 -9.88
C ASN A 57 2.99 -5.22 -9.61
N VAL A 58 2.16 -5.31 -10.65
CA VAL A 58 0.84 -5.93 -10.54
C VAL A 58 0.71 -7.11 -11.47
N LYS A 59 0.20 -8.22 -10.93
CA LYS A 59 -0.15 -9.41 -11.68
C LYS A 59 -1.65 -9.67 -11.53
N VAL A 60 -2.39 -9.66 -12.63
CA VAL A 60 -3.81 -9.99 -12.64
C VAL A 60 -4.00 -11.32 -13.36
N THR A 61 -4.58 -12.29 -12.65
CA THR A 61 -4.94 -13.59 -13.21
C THR A 61 -6.44 -13.60 -13.47
N GLN A 62 -6.83 -13.60 -14.74
CA GLN A 62 -8.24 -13.67 -15.15
C GLN A 62 -8.49 -14.97 -15.92
N GLY A 63 -9.65 -15.59 -15.72
CA GLY A 63 -10.03 -16.80 -16.43
C GLY A 63 -11.44 -17.31 -16.18
N SER A 64 -11.87 -18.23 -17.02
CA SER A 64 -13.08 -19.04 -16.84
C SER A 64 -12.88 -20.40 -17.52
N ASN A 65 -13.40 -21.47 -16.91
CA ASN A 65 -13.53 -22.79 -17.55
C ASN A 65 -12.24 -23.31 -18.20
N GLY A 66 -11.12 -23.35 -17.46
CA GLY A 66 -9.88 -24.02 -17.87
C GLY A 66 -8.88 -23.17 -18.67
N TYR A 67 -9.23 -21.92 -19.02
CA TYR A 67 -8.31 -20.98 -19.65
C TYR A 67 -8.14 -19.73 -18.77
N GLY A 68 -6.92 -19.46 -18.35
CA GLY A 68 -6.54 -18.26 -17.62
C GLY A 68 -5.35 -17.57 -18.28
N PHE A 69 -5.34 -16.25 -18.27
CA PHE A 69 -4.22 -15.44 -18.73
C PHE A 69 -3.70 -14.56 -17.59
N VAL A 70 -2.40 -14.33 -17.61
CA VAL A 70 -1.69 -13.48 -16.65
C VAL A 70 -1.38 -12.16 -17.33
N LEU A 71 -1.89 -11.07 -16.77
CA LEU A 71 -1.60 -9.71 -17.22
C LEU A 71 -0.69 -9.05 -16.20
N ASN A 72 0.33 -8.35 -16.68
CA ASN A 72 1.23 -7.58 -15.83
C ASN A 72 1.00 -6.09 -16.08
N TYR A 73 0.92 -5.32 -15.00
CA TYR A 73 0.72 -3.88 -15.07
C TYR A 73 1.74 -3.16 -14.19
N ASN A 74 2.20 -2.01 -14.67
CA ASN A 74 2.84 -1.01 -13.82
C ASN A 74 1.79 -0.18 -13.05
N ARG A 75 2.24 0.75 -12.21
CA ARG A 75 1.37 1.62 -11.41
C ARG A 75 0.30 2.37 -12.23
N GLU A 76 0.69 3.03 -13.32
CA GLU A 76 -0.21 3.88 -14.09
C GLU A 76 -1.24 3.03 -14.84
N GLU A 77 -0.77 1.94 -15.45
CA GLU A 77 -1.63 0.98 -16.13
C GLU A 77 -2.62 0.33 -15.17
N TYR A 78 -2.21 0.02 -13.94
CA TYR A 78 -3.11 -0.56 -12.94
C TYR A 78 -4.18 0.43 -12.46
N ILE A 79 -3.83 1.70 -12.27
CA ILE A 79 -4.82 2.75 -11.97
C ILE A 79 -5.83 2.86 -13.11
N ASP A 80 -5.38 2.85 -14.37
CA ASP A 80 -6.26 2.90 -15.53
C ASP A 80 -7.14 1.65 -15.65
N TYR A 81 -6.59 0.46 -15.40
CA TYR A 81 -7.31 -0.81 -15.32
C TYR A 81 -8.48 -0.74 -14.32
N LEU A 82 -8.25 -0.26 -13.09
CA LEU A 82 -9.31 -0.11 -12.09
C LEU A 82 -10.36 0.94 -12.51
N ARG A 83 -9.93 2.05 -13.14
CA ARG A 83 -10.84 3.11 -13.61
C ARG A 83 -11.78 2.64 -14.72
N LYS A 84 -11.31 1.74 -15.60
CA LYS A 84 -12.05 1.21 -16.75
C LYS A 84 -13.22 0.27 -16.41
N GLY A 85 -13.48 0.02 -15.13
CA GLY A 85 -14.63 -0.79 -14.70
C GLY A 85 -14.25 -1.94 -13.79
N HIS A 86 -12.97 -2.20 -13.58
CA HIS A 86 -12.50 -3.20 -12.61
C HIS A 86 -12.53 -2.66 -11.16
N LYS A 87 -13.60 -1.93 -10.82
CA LYS A 87 -13.90 -1.35 -9.50
C LYS A 87 -15.21 -1.94 -8.96
N SER A 88 -15.54 -1.66 -7.69
CA SER A 88 -16.70 -2.27 -7.00
C SER A 88 -18.07 -1.92 -7.62
N LYS A 89 -18.94 -2.90 -7.89
CA LYS A 89 -20.33 -2.70 -8.38
C LYS A 89 -21.13 -1.78 -7.44
N PHE A 90 -21.97 -0.90 -8.00
CA PHE A 90 -22.68 0.14 -7.26
C PHE A 90 -23.77 -0.46 -6.34
N ARG A 91 -23.38 -0.76 -5.11
CA ARG A 91 -24.04 -0.27 -3.90
C ARG A 91 -22.95 0.42 -3.10
N ILE A 92 -23.13 1.68 -2.74
CA ILE A 92 -22.18 2.39 -1.88
C ILE A 92 -21.95 1.51 -0.63
N GLY A 93 -20.73 0.96 -0.49
CA GLY A 93 -20.27 0.33 0.75
C GLY A 93 -20.47 -1.18 0.96
N THR A 94 -21.10 -1.98 0.08
CA THR A 94 -21.33 -3.42 0.39
C THR A 94 -20.42 -4.41 -0.32
N ASP A 95 -19.82 -4.01 -1.44
CA ASP A 95 -19.22 -4.98 -2.37
C ASP A 95 -17.69 -4.97 -2.36
N VAL A 96 -17.07 -4.21 -1.44
CA VAL A 96 -15.65 -4.22 -1.14
C VAL A 96 -15.42 -4.43 0.36
N SER A 97 -14.48 -5.29 0.72
CA SER A 97 -14.18 -5.62 2.10
C SER A 97 -12.69 -5.85 2.31
N TYR A 98 -12.14 -5.24 3.36
CA TYR A 98 -10.87 -5.65 3.92
C TYR A 98 -11.07 -6.99 4.65
N VAL A 99 -10.23 -7.97 4.35
CA VAL A 99 -10.36 -9.34 4.86
C VAL A 99 -9.36 -9.58 5.99
N SER A 100 -8.08 -9.35 5.74
CA SER A 100 -7.01 -9.60 6.71
C SER A 100 -5.70 -8.92 6.32
N SER A 101 -4.75 -8.92 7.26
CA SER A 101 -3.34 -8.64 7.01
C SER A 101 -2.46 -9.60 7.80
N GLU A 102 -1.25 -9.80 7.32
CA GLU A 102 -0.23 -10.63 7.97
C GLU A 102 1.15 -10.03 7.73
N PHE A 103 2.00 -10.00 8.75
CA PHE A 103 3.41 -9.65 8.56
C PHE A 103 4.15 -10.80 7.89
N LEU A 104 4.84 -10.50 6.78
CA LEU A 104 5.76 -11.45 6.13
C LEU A 104 7.18 -11.36 6.68
N GLY A 105 7.44 -10.32 7.49
CA GLY A 105 8.69 -10.08 8.19
C GLY A 105 8.70 -8.67 8.79
N ASN A 106 9.87 -8.21 9.21
CA ASN A 106 10.00 -6.93 9.94
C ASN A 106 9.79 -5.68 9.07
N ARG A 107 9.70 -5.83 7.75
CA ARG A 107 9.64 -4.70 6.79
C ARG A 107 8.56 -4.85 5.73
N GLU A 108 7.84 -5.97 5.74
CA GLU A 108 6.85 -6.29 4.72
C GLU A 108 5.64 -6.95 5.39
N ALA A 109 4.46 -6.63 4.87
CA ALA A 109 3.23 -7.29 5.25
C ALA A 109 2.37 -7.51 4.01
N LYS A 110 1.51 -8.52 4.08
CA LYS A 110 0.46 -8.79 3.11
C LYS A 110 -0.84 -8.22 3.64
N PHE A 111 -1.67 -7.67 2.77
CA PHE A 111 -3.07 -7.39 3.04
C PHE A 111 -3.95 -8.08 1.99
N ILE A 112 -5.17 -8.44 2.39
CA ILE A 112 -6.16 -9.07 1.52
C ILE A 112 -7.41 -8.20 1.49
N VAL A 113 -7.83 -7.84 0.28
CA VAL A 113 -9.09 -7.15 0.01
C VAL A 113 -9.88 -7.96 -1.00
N ARG A 114 -11.21 -7.98 -0.86
CA ARG A 114 -12.11 -8.55 -1.85
C ARG A 114 -13.04 -7.45 -2.37
N TYR A 115 -13.25 -7.36 -3.67
CA TYR A 115 -14.26 -6.48 -4.25
C TYR A 115 -15.08 -7.15 -5.37
N ARG A 116 -16.29 -6.68 -5.68
CA ARG A 116 -17.08 -7.14 -6.83
C ARG A 116 -16.80 -6.27 -8.06
N SER A 117 -16.07 -6.77 -9.05
CA SER A 117 -15.78 -6.00 -10.28
C SER A 117 -17.05 -5.66 -11.08
N LYS A 118 -17.22 -4.40 -11.51
CA LYS A 118 -18.30 -3.97 -12.43
C LYS A 118 -18.14 -4.61 -13.80
N GLU A 119 -16.92 -4.61 -14.33
CA GLU A 119 -16.60 -5.10 -15.68
C GLU A 119 -16.79 -6.61 -15.80
N LEU A 120 -16.29 -7.36 -14.83
CA LEU A 120 -16.29 -8.83 -14.89
C LEU A 120 -17.56 -9.46 -14.31
N ASP A 121 -18.34 -8.69 -13.53
CA ASP A 121 -19.42 -9.19 -12.67
C ASP A 121 -19.00 -10.44 -11.87
N LYS A 122 -17.83 -10.37 -11.24
CA LYS A 122 -17.23 -11.41 -10.39
C LYS A 122 -16.60 -10.81 -9.15
N TYR A 123 -16.41 -11.63 -8.11
CA TYR A 123 -15.57 -11.23 -6.98
C TYR A 123 -14.11 -11.34 -7.37
N VAL A 124 -13.36 -10.29 -7.10
CA VAL A 124 -11.91 -10.21 -7.27
C VAL A 124 -11.29 -10.23 -5.89
N TRP A 125 -10.33 -11.12 -5.70
CA TRP A 125 -9.45 -11.16 -4.55
C TRP A 125 -8.16 -10.41 -4.89
N VAL A 126 -7.75 -9.53 -4.00
CA VAL A 126 -6.54 -8.73 -4.11
C VAL A 126 -5.65 -9.10 -2.94
N GLU A 127 -4.46 -9.61 -3.25
CA GLU A 127 -3.37 -9.72 -2.30
C GLU A 127 -2.36 -8.62 -2.59
N GLY A 128 -2.15 -7.70 -1.65
CA GLY A 128 -1.16 -6.64 -1.78
C GLY A 128 -0.02 -6.80 -0.79
N ILE A 129 1.21 -6.60 -1.24
CA ILE A 129 2.38 -6.49 -0.38
C ILE A 129 2.64 -5.02 -0.08
N VAL A 130 2.67 -4.67 1.20
CA VAL A 130 3.06 -3.35 1.69
C VAL A 130 4.46 -3.41 2.29
N ALA A 131 5.27 -2.42 1.97
CA ALA A 131 6.62 -2.29 2.47
C ALA A 131 6.98 -0.82 2.75
N MET A 132 8.03 -0.63 3.55
CA MET A 132 8.64 0.69 3.73
C MET A 132 9.39 1.11 2.46
N VAL A 133 8.93 2.15 1.78
CA VAL A 133 9.61 2.80 0.64
C VAL A 133 10.05 4.19 1.08
N GLY A 134 11.34 4.33 1.42
CA GLY A 134 11.82 5.50 2.15
C GLY A 134 11.20 5.58 3.55
N ASN A 135 10.56 6.71 3.86
CA ASN A 135 9.86 6.92 5.14
C ASN A 135 8.35 6.59 5.09
N ASP A 136 7.84 6.24 3.91
CA ASP A 136 6.43 5.94 3.71
C ASP A 136 6.19 4.44 3.64
N ILE A 137 4.97 4.02 3.99
CA ILE A 137 4.49 2.67 3.69
C ILE A 137 3.72 2.74 2.38
N LYS A 138 4.12 1.89 1.44
CA LYS A 138 3.50 1.80 0.11
C LYS A 138 3.22 0.36 -0.24
N ILE A 139 2.23 0.15 -1.09
CA ILE A 139 1.99 -1.11 -1.78
C ILE A 139 3.04 -1.25 -2.88
N THR A 140 3.85 -2.30 -2.82
CA THR A 140 4.92 -2.57 -3.79
C THR A 140 4.56 -3.66 -4.78
N HIS A 141 3.66 -4.58 -4.39
CA HIS A 141 3.17 -5.66 -5.24
C HIS A 141 1.68 -5.86 -5.06
N ILE A 142 0.98 -6.21 -6.14
CA ILE A 142 -0.41 -6.65 -6.11
C ILE A 142 -0.57 -7.90 -6.95
N GLU A 143 -1.26 -8.90 -6.41
CA GLU A 143 -1.80 -10.01 -7.19
C GLU A 143 -3.33 -9.99 -7.11
N GLU A 144 -3.99 -10.06 -8.27
CA GLU A 144 -5.45 -10.18 -8.36
C GLU A 144 -5.86 -11.54 -8.93
N TYR A 145 -6.95 -12.09 -8.40
CA TYR A 145 -7.55 -13.36 -8.82
C TYR A 145 -9.08 -13.23 -8.91
N THR A 146 -9.68 -13.75 -9.98
CA THR A 146 -11.12 -13.61 -10.29
C THR A 146 -11.84 -14.94 -10.46
#